data_AF-A0A2S2PRR4-F1
#
_entry.id   AF-A0A2S2PRR4-F1
#
_cell.length_a   1.000
_cell.length_b   1.000
_cell.length_c   1.000
_cell.angle_alpha   90.00
_cell.angle_beta   90.00
_cell.angle_gamma   90.00
#
_symmetry.space_group_name_H-M   'P 1'
#
loop_
_entity.id
_entity.type
_entity.pdbx_description
1 polymer ?
#
loop_
_entity_poly.entity_id
_entity_poly.type
_entity_poly.pdbx_seq_one_letter_code
_entity_poly.pdbx_strand_id
1 'polypeptide(L)'
;MDIEEDDGFHSLDEEDKMFDEIKQEILDEEMKWICEQDIDYNIYLQHLQNNSIECPVCHTGNLIKTTINTISCDVCHTSIQTFLEIDALKNNMENTAAEHSCVCQSPIECIVFPTPYDNSMFMLCNICQFLFQIS
;
A
#
# COMPACT_ATOMS: atom_id res chain seq x y z
N MET A 1 -7.44 -73.29 37.42
CA MET A 1 -7.84 -72.77 36.09
C MET A 1 -7.93 -71.29 36.32
N ASP A 2 -6.80 -70.65 36.09
CA ASP A 2 -6.62 -69.22 36.28
C ASP A 2 -7.38 -68.52 35.17
N ILE A 3 -8.39 -67.75 35.56
CA ILE A 3 -9.07 -66.81 34.70
C ILE A 3 -8.17 -65.57 34.75
N GLU A 4 -7.33 -65.42 33.73
CA GLU A 4 -6.65 -64.15 33.46
C GLU A 4 -7.76 -63.17 33.04
N GLU A 5 -8.14 -62.30 33.96
CA GLU A 5 -8.87 -61.07 33.65
C GLU A 5 -7.89 -60.20 32.87
N ASP A 6 -8.07 -60.15 31.55
CA ASP A 6 -7.47 -59.16 30.65
C ASP A 6 -8.17 -57.83 30.91
N ASP A 7 -7.73 -57.15 31.96
CA ASP A 7 -8.13 -55.81 32.33
C ASP A 7 -7.51 -54.81 31.35
N GLY A 8 -8.34 -54.45 30.36
CA GLY A 8 -8.09 -53.40 29.37
C GLY A 8 -7.73 -52.06 30.00
N PHE A 9 -6.46 -51.91 30.37
CA PHE A 9 -5.81 -50.67 30.73
C PHE A 9 -5.14 -50.09 29.48
N HIS A 10 -5.94 -49.78 28.45
CA HIS A 10 -5.51 -48.77 27.49
C HIS A 10 -5.43 -47.46 28.28
N SER A 11 -4.20 -47.06 28.61
CA SER A 11 -3.93 -46.05 29.62
C SER A 11 -4.50 -44.71 29.18
N LEU A 12 -5.24 -44.06 30.07
CA LEU A 12 -5.69 -42.66 29.93
C LEU A 12 -4.55 -41.73 29.48
N ASP A 13 -3.30 -42.08 29.81
CA ASP A 13 -2.07 -41.41 29.38
C ASP A 13 -1.80 -41.43 27.86
N GLU A 14 -2.29 -42.42 27.11
CA GLU A 14 -2.18 -42.46 25.65
C GLU A 14 -3.24 -41.59 24.99
N GLU A 15 -4.46 -41.58 25.54
CA GLU A 15 -5.54 -40.71 25.08
C GLU A 15 -5.21 -39.22 25.36
N ASP A 16 -4.69 -38.90 26.55
CA ASP A 16 -4.27 -37.54 26.89
C ASP A 16 -3.12 -37.03 26.00
N LYS A 17 -2.17 -37.90 25.64
CA LYS A 17 -1.11 -37.55 24.67
C LYS A 17 -1.69 -37.28 23.28
N MET A 18 -2.64 -38.09 22.84
CA MET A 18 -3.31 -37.86 21.56
C MET A 18 -4.06 -36.52 21.56
N PHE A 19 -4.71 -36.15 22.66
CA PHE A 19 -5.35 -34.84 22.79
C PHE A 19 -4.36 -33.68 22.78
N ASP A 20 -3.21 -33.81 23.43
CA ASP A 20 -2.16 -32.80 23.41
C ASP A 20 -1.53 -32.63 22.02
N GLU A 21 -1.34 -33.73 21.28
CA GLU A 21 -0.86 -33.72 19.89
C GLU A 21 -1.85 -32.99 18.97
N ILE A 22 -3.14 -33.33 19.04
CA ILE A 22 -4.20 -32.68 18.24
C ILE A 22 -4.28 -31.18 18.58
N LYS A 23 -4.18 -30.83 19.87
CA LYS A 23 -4.22 -29.44 20.30
C LYS A 23 -3.05 -28.64 19.75
N GLN A 24 -1.85 -29.23 19.70
CA GLN A 24 -0.71 -28.55 19.11
C GLN A 24 -0.79 -28.43 17.61
N GLU A 25 -1.27 -29.46 16.92
CA GLU A 25 -1.49 -29.41 15.47
C GLU A 25 -2.45 -28.26 15.10
N ILE A 26 -3.55 -28.11 15.84
CA ILE A 26 -4.49 -26.99 15.64
C ILE A 26 -3.81 -25.63 15.88
N LEU A 27 -3.03 -25.48 16.96
CA LEU A 27 -2.35 -24.22 17.25
C LEU A 27 -1.30 -23.87 16.19
N ASP A 28 -0.57 -24.86 15.68
CA ASP A 28 0.42 -24.68 14.63
C ASP A 28 -0.23 -24.27 13.30
N GLU A 29 -1.38 -24.87 12.95
CA GLU A 29 -2.16 -24.49 11.76
C GLU A 29 -2.71 -23.07 11.86
N GLU A 30 -3.28 -22.69 13.01
CA GLU A 30 -3.80 -21.33 13.24
C GLU A 30 -2.67 -20.28 13.16
N MET A 31 -1.53 -20.56 13.79
CA MET A 31 -0.35 -19.67 13.72
C MET A 31 0.17 -19.53 12.29
N LYS A 32 0.18 -20.61 11.52
CA LYS A 32 0.54 -20.58 10.10
C LYS A 32 -0.44 -19.73 9.29
N TRP A 33 -1.74 -19.89 9.50
CA TRP A 33 -2.76 -19.10 8.81
C TRP A 33 -2.63 -17.60 9.11
N ILE A 34 -2.34 -17.24 10.36
CA ILE A 34 -2.09 -15.84 10.75
C ILE A 34 -0.85 -15.30 10.02
N CYS A 35 0.24 -16.06 9.98
CA CYS A 35 1.47 -15.64 9.31
C CYS A 35 1.30 -15.46 7.80
N GLU A 36 0.54 -16.36 7.15
CA GLU A 36 0.23 -16.25 5.72
C GLU A 36 -0.61 -14.99 5.42
N GLN A 37 -1.62 -14.69 6.24
CA GLN A 37 -2.42 -13.47 6.09
C GLN A 37 -1.60 -12.19 6.30
N ASP A 38 -0.69 -12.17 7.27
CA ASP A 38 0.21 -11.03 7.49
C ASP A 38 1.13 -10.78 6.29
N ILE A 39 1.61 -11.84 5.63
CA ILE A 39 2.42 -11.71 4.41
C ILE A 39 1.61 -11.08 3.29
N ASP A 40 0.39 -11.57 3.04
CA ASP A 40 -0.49 -11.05 1.98
C ASP A 40 -0.85 -9.58 2.22
N TYR A 41 -1.14 -9.21 3.46
CA TYR A 41 -1.43 -7.83 3.82
C TYR A 41 -0.22 -6.91 3.64
N ASN A 42 0.98 -7.35 4.02
CA ASN A 42 2.21 -6.60 3.82
C ASN A 42 2.54 -6.41 2.34
N ILE A 43 2.30 -7.43 1.50
CA ILE A 43 2.45 -7.35 0.05
C ILE A 43 1.46 -6.32 -0.52
N TYR A 44 0.20 -6.35 -0.08
CA TYR A 44 -0.81 -5.36 -0.48
C TYR A 44 -0.41 -3.93 -0.11
N LEU A 45 0.06 -3.72 1.13
CA LEU A 45 0.55 -2.41 1.59
C LEU A 45 1.76 -1.93 0.78
N GLN A 46 2.69 -2.83 0.47
CA GLN A 46 3.86 -2.50 -0.35
C GLN A 46 3.46 -2.12 -1.78
N HIS A 47 2.48 -2.82 -2.37
CA HIS A 47 1.90 -2.42 -3.66
C HIS A 47 1.22 -1.06 -3.61
N LEU A 48 0.50 -0.74 -2.55
CA LEU A 48 -0.11 0.57 -2.35
C LEU A 48 0.95 1.68 -2.21
N GLN A 49 2.01 1.44 -1.45
CA GLN A 49 3.11 2.39 -1.28
C GLN A 49 3.88 2.63 -2.59
N ASN A 50 4.07 1.60 -3.41
CA ASN A 50 4.78 1.72 -4.68
C ASN A 50 3.89 2.31 -5.80
N ASN A 51 2.57 2.14 -5.73
CA ASN A 51 1.63 2.64 -6.75
C ASN A 51 0.78 3.82 -6.27
N SER A 52 1.31 4.62 -5.35
CA SER A 52 0.65 5.85 -4.94
C SER A 52 1.66 6.93 -4.56
N ILE A 53 1.25 8.18 -4.76
CA ILE A 53 1.97 9.35 -4.24
C ILE A 53 1.03 10.14 -3.36
N GLU A 54 1.55 10.77 -2.32
CA GLU A 54 0.77 11.74 -1.54
C GLU A 54 0.20 12.79 -2.51
N CYS A 55 -1.10 13.09 -2.37
CA CYS A 55 -1.75 14.03 -3.26
C CYS A 55 -1.19 15.43 -3.02
N PRO A 56 -0.50 16.03 -4.00
CA PRO A 56 0.20 17.30 -3.81
C PRO A 56 -0.77 18.51 -3.80
N VAL A 57 -2.06 18.27 -3.99
CA VAL A 57 -3.12 19.29 -3.93
C VAL A 57 -3.72 19.38 -2.53
N CYS A 58 -3.93 18.25 -1.85
CA CYS A 58 -4.64 18.21 -0.56
C CYS A 58 -3.81 17.70 0.61
N HIS A 59 -2.66 17.08 0.37
CA HIS A 59 -1.76 16.54 1.39
C HIS A 59 -2.41 15.60 2.42
N THR A 60 -3.60 15.08 2.09
CA THR A 60 -4.44 14.29 3.00
C THR A 60 -4.76 12.91 2.42
N GLY A 61 -4.85 12.81 1.09
CA GLY A 61 -5.03 11.55 0.38
C GLY A 61 -3.84 11.21 -0.49
N ASN A 62 -3.97 10.15 -1.28
CA ASN A 62 -2.99 9.75 -2.28
C ASN A 62 -3.58 9.88 -3.69
N LEU A 63 -2.72 10.15 -4.66
CA LEU A 63 -3.00 9.94 -6.07
C LEU A 63 -2.72 8.47 -6.42
N ILE A 64 -3.74 7.79 -6.92
CA ILE A 64 -3.71 6.37 -7.27
C ILE A 64 -4.20 6.22 -8.70
N LYS A 65 -3.62 5.26 -9.44
CA LYS A 65 -3.98 4.98 -10.82
C LYS A 65 -5.37 4.34 -10.85
N THR A 66 -6.34 5.03 -11.46
CA THR A 66 -7.73 4.56 -11.56
C THR A 66 -8.06 4.00 -12.93
N THR A 67 -7.44 4.50 -13.99
CA THR A 67 -7.51 3.92 -15.34
C THR A 67 -6.14 3.96 -16.01
N ILE A 68 -6.04 3.46 -17.25
CA ILE A 68 -4.78 3.39 -18.01
C ILE A 68 -4.05 4.73 -18.03
N ASN A 69 -4.77 5.84 -18.23
CA ASN A 69 -4.21 7.19 -18.37
C ASN A 69 -4.78 8.17 -17.33
N THR A 70 -5.27 7.69 -16.20
CA THR A 70 -5.87 8.56 -15.19
C THR A 70 -5.42 8.18 -13.80
N ILE A 71 -5.00 9.20 -13.06
CA ILE A 71 -4.61 9.11 -11.67
C ILE A 71 -5.49 10.09 -10.91
N SER A 72 -6.07 9.64 -9.80
CA SER A 72 -6.98 10.47 -9.02
C SER A 72 -6.79 10.30 -7.53
N CYS A 73 -7.22 11.31 -6.79
CA CYS A 73 -7.27 11.31 -5.34
C CYS A 73 -8.71 11.25 -4.87
N ASP A 74 -9.04 10.25 -4.06
CA ASP A 74 -10.41 10.06 -3.57
C ASP A 74 -10.82 11.06 -2.49
N VAL A 75 -9.85 11.75 -1.87
CA VAL A 75 -10.10 12.71 -0.78
C VAL A 75 -10.51 14.08 -1.31
N CYS A 76 -9.77 14.62 -2.27
CA CYS A 76 -10.06 15.93 -2.86
C CYS A 76 -10.71 15.85 -4.25
N HIS A 77 -10.94 14.63 -4.75
CA HIS A 77 -11.50 14.34 -6.08
C HIS A 77 -10.70 14.94 -7.25
N THR A 78 -9.45 15.32 -7.02
CA THR A 78 -8.51 15.69 -8.08
C THR A 78 -8.30 14.49 -8.98
N SER A 79 -8.46 14.69 -10.28
CA SER A 79 -8.18 13.69 -11.32
C SER A 79 -7.26 14.33 -12.34
N ILE A 80 -6.25 13.60 -12.79
CA ILE A 80 -5.23 14.07 -13.74
C ILE A 80 -5.13 13.04 -14.85
N GLN A 81 -5.13 13.51 -16.10
CA GLN A 81 -4.80 12.65 -17.23
C GLN A 81 -3.31 12.67 -17.46
N THR A 82 -2.69 11.50 -17.55
CA THR A 82 -1.27 11.38 -17.80
C THR A 82 -0.95 10.05 -18.48
N PHE A 83 0.08 10.06 -19.31
CA PHE A 83 0.69 8.85 -19.86
C PHE A 83 1.86 8.35 -19.02
N LEU A 84 2.21 9.06 -17.93
CA LEU A 84 3.25 8.66 -17.01
C LEU A 84 2.72 7.63 -16.01
N GLU A 85 3.54 6.63 -15.72
CA GLU A 85 3.33 5.78 -14.55
C GLU A 85 3.57 6.58 -13.27
N ILE A 86 2.98 6.15 -12.15
CA ILE A 86 3.05 6.86 -10.86
C ILE A 86 4.49 7.12 -10.42
N ASP A 87 5.38 6.16 -10.55
CA ASP A 87 6.80 6.33 -10.21
C ASP A 87 7.48 7.40 -11.09
N ALA A 88 7.16 7.44 -12.38
CA ALA A 88 7.70 8.45 -13.28
C ALA A 88 7.15 9.84 -12.95
N LEU A 89 5.86 9.93 -12.61
CA LEU A 89 5.24 11.18 -12.16
C LEU A 89 5.90 11.68 -10.87
N LYS A 90 6.10 10.78 -9.89
CA LYS A 90 6.80 11.08 -8.63
C LYS A 90 8.20 11.63 -8.88
N ASN A 91 8.99 10.93 -9.68
CA ASN A 91 10.36 11.32 -10.00
C ASN A 91 10.39 12.68 -10.71
N ASN A 92 9.48 12.93 -11.65
CA ASN A 92 9.38 14.24 -12.30
C ASN A 92 9.05 15.36 -11.30
N MET A 93 8.12 15.12 -10.39
CA MET A 93 7.78 16.07 -9.34
C MET A 93 8.98 16.40 -8.44
N GLU A 94 9.64 15.38 -7.91
CA GLU A 94 10.77 15.52 -6.99
C GLU A 94 11.98 16.19 -7.67
N ASN A 95 12.32 15.78 -8.90
CA ASN A 95 13.44 16.35 -9.65
C ASN A 95 13.20 17.82 -9.98
N THR A 96 12.03 18.17 -10.52
CA THR A 96 11.74 19.57 -10.86
C THR A 96 11.66 20.44 -9.60
N ALA A 97 11.10 19.91 -8.50
CA ALA A 97 11.09 20.64 -7.23
C ALA A 97 12.52 20.89 -6.71
N ALA A 98 13.41 19.89 -6.79
CA ALA A 98 14.81 20.02 -6.40
C ALA A 98 15.58 21.01 -7.30
N GLU A 99 15.41 20.93 -8.62
CA GLU A 99 16.02 21.83 -9.59
C GLU A 99 15.62 23.29 -9.33
N HIS A 100 14.32 23.53 -9.14
CA HIS A 100 13.84 24.87 -8.80
C HIS A 100 14.35 25.34 -7.43
N SER A 101 14.35 24.46 -6.42
CA SER A 101 14.82 24.80 -5.07
C SER A 101 16.28 25.23 -5.05
N CYS A 102 17.12 24.70 -5.94
CA CYS A 102 18.52 25.13 -6.11
C CYS A 102 18.64 26.61 -6.53
N VAL A 103 17.64 27.16 -7.21
CA VAL A 103 17.65 28.51 -7.79
C VAL A 103 16.91 29.51 -6.91
N CYS A 104 15.66 29.19 -6.54
CA CYS A 104 14.75 30.15 -5.90
C CYS A 104 14.64 29.97 -4.38
N GLN A 105 14.99 28.79 -3.85
CA GLN A 105 14.87 28.42 -2.42
C GLN A 105 13.47 28.66 -1.80
N SER A 106 12.45 28.88 -2.64
CA SER A 106 11.05 29.02 -2.24
C SER A 106 10.33 27.68 -2.41
N PRO A 107 9.34 27.37 -1.55
CA PRO A 107 8.45 26.25 -1.81
C PRO A 107 7.73 26.42 -3.14
N ILE A 108 7.42 25.28 -3.76
CA ILE A 108 6.58 25.16 -4.96
C ILE A 108 5.25 24.58 -4.53
N GLU A 109 4.17 25.11 -5.10
CA GLU A 109 2.83 24.60 -4.92
C GLU A 109 2.43 23.78 -6.15
N CYS A 110 1.67 22.70 -5.94
CA CYS A 110 1.06 21.97 -7.05
C CYS A 110 -0.37 22.42 -7.26
N ILE A 111 -0.70 22.73 -8.50
CA ILE A 111 -2.04 23.14 -8.92
C ILE A 111 -2.51 22.25 -10.07
N VAL A 112 -3.80 22.00 -10.13
CA VAL A 112 -4.41 21.26 -11.24
C VAL A 112 -5.38 22.20 -11.94
N PHE A 113 -5.16 22.41 -13.23
CA PHE A 113 -6.05 23.20 -14.06
C PHE A 113 -6.99 22.28 -14.83
N PRO A 114 -8.31 22.41 -14.65
CA PRO A 114 -9.26 21.76 -15.53
C PRO A 114 -9.22 22.45 -16.90
N THR A 115 -8.90 21.70 -17.94
CA THR A 115 -9.05 22.12 -19.32
C THR A 115 -10.34 21.50 -19.90
N PRO A 116 -10.81 21.96 -21.08
CA PRO A 116 -11.99 21.40 -21.72
C PRO A 116 -11.86 19.91 -22.09
N TYR A 117 -10.64 19.36 -22.13
CA TYR A 117 -10.37 18.01 -22.62
C TYR A 117 -9.69 17.13 -21.57
N ASP A 118 -8.89 17.72 -20.69
CA ASP A 118 -8.09 17.04 -19.69
C ASP A 118 -7.89 17.91 -18.44
N ASN A 119 -7.44 17.28 -17.36
CA ASN A 119 -6.96 18.00 -16.19
C ASN A 119 -5.44 17.81 -16.17
N SER A 120 -4.70 18.90 -16.33
CA SER A 120 -3.24 18.89 -16.28
C SER A 120 -2.75 19.42 -14.93
N MET A 121 -1.71 18.79 -14.41
CA MET A 121 -1.04 19.21 -13.18
C MET A 121 0.16 20.11 -13.50
N PHE A 122 0.32 21.15 -12.69
CA PHE A 122 1.41 22.10 -12.77
C PHE A 122 2.07 22.32 -11.41
N MET A 123 3.37 22.59 -11.44
CA MET A 123 4.16 23.12 -10.34
C MET A 123 4.31 24.62 -10.51
N LEU A 124 3.93 25.40 -9.50
CA LEU A 124 3.95 26.86 -9.49
C LEU A 124 4.80 27.39 -8.33
N CYS A 125 5.70 28.33 -8.62
CA CYS A 125 6.36 29.14 -7.60
C CYS A 125 5.86 30.59 -7.65
N ASN A 126 5.26 31.04 -6.56
CA ASN A 126 4.71 32.40 -6.45
C ASN A 126 5.80 33.49 -6.36
N ILE A 127 7.07 33.13 -6.13
CA ILE A 127 8.18 34.08 -5.97
C ILE A 127 8.87 34.39 -7.29
N CYS A 128 9.29 33.36 -8.03
CA CYS A 128 9.99 33.53 -9.30
C CYS A 128 9.09 33.35 -10.53
N GLN A 129 7.79 33.13 -10.32
CA GLN A 129 6.79 32.85 -11.36
C GLN A 129 7.13 31.63 -12.23
N PHE A 130 7.89 30.68 -11.67
CA PHE A 130 8.15 29.40 -12.31
C PHE A 130 6.83 28.63 -12.46
N LEU A 131 6.58 28.13 -13.66
CA LEU A 131 5.43 27.29 -13.99
C LEU A 131 5.91 26.13 -14.86
N PHE A 132 5.63 24.90 -14.41
CA PHE A 132 6.02 23.69 -15.13
C PHE A 132 4.88 22.68 -15.16
N GLN A 133 4.58 22.14 -16.35
CA GLN A 133 3.58 21.09 -16.51
C GLN A 133 4.20 19.72 -16.23
N ILE A 134 3.60 18.97 -15.31
CA ILE A 134 4.12 17.68 -14.83
C ILE A 134 3.51 16.50 -15.62
N SER A 135 2.27 16.67 -16.07
CA SER A 135 1.42 15.63 -16.68
C SER A 135 0.68 16.14 -17.91
#